data_AF-A0A7C7KX00-F1
#
_entry.id   AF-A0A7C7KX00-F1
#
_cell.length_a   1.000
_cell.length_b   1.000
_cell.length_c   1.000
_cell.angle_alpha   90.00
_cell.angle_beta   90.00
_cell.angle_gamma   90.00
#
_symmetry.space_group_name_H-M   'P 1'
#
loop_
_entity.id
_entity.type
_entity.pdbx_description
1 polymer ?
#
loop_
_entity_poly.entity_id
_entity_poly.type
_entity_poly.pdbx_seq_one_letter_code
_entity_poly.pdbx_strand_id
1 'polypeptide(L)' 'MDVMNSTEITGAILCGGRSSRMGRDKALLRLGKRTLLEIVADKLSHV' A
#
# COMPACT_ATOMS: atom_id res chain seq x y z
N MET A 1 -19.17 -5.65 -29.00
CA MET A 1 -18.74 -4.50 -28.19
C MET A 1 -18.93 -4.92 -26.74
N ASP A 2 -17.93 -5.58 -26.18
CA ASP A 2 -17.96 -5.99 -24.78
C ASP A 2 -17.46 -4.82 -23.94
N VAL A 3 -18.41 -4.19 -23.24
CA VAL A 3 -18.11 -3.19 -22.23
C VAL A 3 -17.43 -3.93 -21.08
N MET A 4 -16.11 -3.80 -20.98
CA MET A 4 -15.33 -4.32 -19.85
C MET A 4 -15.90 -3.73 -18.57
N ASN A 5 -16.66 -4.53 -17.82
CA ASN A 5 -17.19 -4.14 -16.52
C ASN A 5 -16.08 -4.30 -15.47
N SER A 6 -15.21 -3.29 -15.38
CA SER A 6 -14.28 -3.16 -14.26
C SER A 6 -15.07 -2.85 -12.99
N THR A 7 -15.22 -3.84 -12.11
CA THR A 7 -15.80 -3.64 -10.78
C THR A 7 -14.97 -2.60 -10.04
N GLU A 8 -15.57 -1.49 -9.64
CA GLU A 8 -14.88 -0.50 -8.82
C GLU A 8 -14.70 -1.05 -7.40
N ILE A 9 -13.44 -1.26 -7.00
CA ILE A 9 -13.08 -1.78 -5.68
C ILE A 9 -12.30 -0.71 -4.93
N THR A 10 -12.83 -0.29 -3.78
CA THR A 10 -12.09 0.60 -2.86
C THR A 10 -11.12 -0.21 -2.03
N GLY A 11 -9.81 0.05 -2.21
CA GLY A 11 -8.75 -0.49 -1.37
C GLY A 11 -8.39 0.45 -0.21
N ALA A 12 -8.07 -0.11 0.95
CA ALA A 12 -7.61 0.65 2.12
C ALA A 12 -6.31 0.06 2.68
N ILE A 13 -5.32 0.92 2.95
CA ILE A 13 -4.04 0.54 3.55
C ILE A 13 -3.98 1.09 4.98
N LEU A 14 -3.88 0.20 5.96
CA LEU A 14 -3.84 0.59 7.37
C LEU A 14 -2.40 0.89 7.81
N CYS A 15 -2.11 2.17 8.07
CA CYS A 15 -0.77 2.64 8.47
C CYS A 15 -0.68 3.23 9.89
N GLY A 16 -1.74 3.21 10.69
CA GLY A 16 -1.78 3.83 12.03
C GLY A 16 -1.07 3.08 13.16
N GLY A 17 -0.16 2.15 12.86
CA GLY A 17 0.49 1.30 13.87
C GLY A 17 1.64 2.00 14.62
N ARG A 18 1.72 1.83 15.95
CA ARG A 18 2.73 2.47 16.83
C ARG A 18 4.19 2.19 16.46
N SER A 19 4.48 1.12 15.73
CA SER A 19 5.85 0.78 15.29
C SER A 19 6.88 0.68 16.44
N SER A 20 6.44 0.22 17.62
CA SER A 20 7.19 0.28 18.89
C SER A 20 8.54 -0.43 18.89
N ARG A 21 8.70 -1.51 18.12
CA ARG A 21 9.98 -2.23 17.97
C ARG A 21 10.95 -1.57 16.99
N MET A 22 10.44 -0.77 16.06
CA MET A 22 11.25 -0.14 15.00
C MET A 22 11.73 1.25 15.41
N GLY A 23 11.11 1.88 16.42
CA GLY A 23 11.45 3.23 16.90
C GLY A 23 11.12 4.37 15.93
N ARG A 24 10.59 4.04 14.75
CA ARG A 24 10.15 4.96 13.70
C ARG A 24 8.96 4.35 12.96
N ASP A 25 8.19 5.19 12.27
CA ASP A 25 7.03 4.74 11.51
C ASP A 25 7.41 3.63 10.51
N LYS A 26 6.83 2.44 10.69
CA LYS A 26 7.09 1.27 9.85
C LYS A 26 6.67 1.53 8.40
N ALA A 27 5.59 2.28 8.15
CA ALA A 27 5.10 2.54 6.79
C ALA A 27 6.12 3.34 5.95
N LEU A 28 6.91 4.19 6.61
CA LEU A 28 7.93 5.03 5.99
C LEU A 28 9.31 4.36 5.89
N LEU A 29 9.46 3.12 6.36
CA LEU A 29 10.71 2.38 6.21
C LEU A 29 11.04 2.18 4.74
N ARG A 30 12.28 2.47 4.37
CA ARG A 30 12.78 2.26 3.02
C ARG A 30 13.26 0.83 2.82
N LEU A 31 12.81 0.21 1.73
CA LEU A 31 13.40 -0.98 1.11
C LEU A 31 13.99 -0.55 -0.24
N GLY A 32 15.30 -0.34 -0.27
CA GLY A 32 15.98 0.27 -1.40
C GLY A 32 15.53 1.72 -1.62
N LYS A 33 14.98 2.02 -2.80
CA LYS A 33 14.54 3.37 -3.18
C LYS A 33 13.09 3.70 -2.78
N ARG A 34 12.31 2.70 -2.37
CA ARG A 34 10.88 2.84 -2.07
C ARG A 34 10.59 2.64 -0.59
N THR A 35 9.54 3.28 -0.08
CA THR A 35 8.98 3.01 1.25
C THR A 35 8.13 1.73 1.24
N LEU A 36 7.89 1.15 2.42
CA LEU A 36 6.94 0.04 2.55
C LEU A 36 5.54 0.43 2.09
N LEU A 37 5.10 1.65 2.38
CA LEU A 37 3.81 2.17 1.91
C LEU A 37 3.72 2.22 0.38
N GLU A 38 4.74 2.76 -0.29
CA GLU A 38 4.78 2.82 -1.76
C GLU A 38 4.72 1.42 -2.39
N ILE A 39 5.41 0.44 -1.81
CA ILE A 39 5.38 -0.94 -2.30
C ILE A 39 3.98 -1.54 -2.18
N VAL A 40 3.28 -1.32 -1.07
CA VAL A 40 1.93 -1.85 -0.85
C VAL A 40 0.90 -1.13 -1.74
N ALA A 41 1.01 0.19 -1.89
CA ALA A 41 0.14 0.96 -2.78
C ALA A 41 0.27 0.52 -4.24
N ASP A 42 1.49 0.28 -4.71
CA ASP A 42 1.75 -0.29 -6.04
C ASP A 42 1.07 -1.65 -6.19
N LYS A 43 1.20 -2.55 -5.21
CA LYS A 43 0.55 -3.87 -5.26
C LYS A 43 -0.99 -3.81 -5.26
N LEU A 44 -1.57 -2.85 -4.56
CA LEU A 44 -3.02 -2.65 -4.53
C LEU A 44 -3.58 -2.13 -5.86
N SER A 45 -2.76 -1.43 -6.65
CA SER A 45 -3.16 -0.85 -7.93
C SER A 45 -3.17 -1.82 -9.13
N HIS A 46 -2.67 -3.05 -8.96
CA HIS A 46 -2.61 -4.09 -10.01
C HIS A 46 -3.60 -5.25 -9.76
N VAL A 47 -4.68 -4.99 -9.02
CA VAL A 47 -5.73 -5.99 -8.70
C VAL A 47 -6.80 -6.02 -9.78
#